data_AF-A0A832N9Y7-F1
#
_entry.id   AF-A0A832N9Y7-F1
#
_cell.length_a   1.000
_cell.length_b   1.000
_cell.length_c   1.000
_cell.angle_alpha   90.00
_cell.angle_beta   90.00
_cell.angle_gamma   90.00
#
_symmetry.space_group_name_H-M   'P 1'
#
loop_
_entity.id
_entity.type
_entity.pdbx_description
1 polymer ?
#
loop_
_entity_poly.entity_id
_entity_poly.type
_entity_poly.pdbx_seq_one_letter_code
_entity_poly.pdbx_strand_id
1 'polypeptide(L)' 'MARRPNLLLIFTEQHSPRIAGFAGNPSVYTPYLDRLAERGVWFRAAYC' A
#
# COMPACT_ATOMS: atom_id res chain seq x y z
N MET A 1 29.02 1.13 12.10
CA MET A 1 28.38 1.98 11.06
C MET A 1 26.89 1.67 11.03
N ALA A 2 26.01 2.67 10.99
CA ALA A 2 24.58 2.42 10.86
C ALA A 2 24.25 1.85 9.47
N ARG A 3 23.39 0.83 9.40
CA ARG A 3 22.96 0.23 8.14
C ARG A 3 22.13 1.25 7.34
N ARG A 4 22.52 1.49 6.08
CA ARG A 4 21.76 2.33 5.14
C ARG A 4 20.84 1.45 4.28
N PRO A 5 19.52 1.46 4.49
CA PRO A 5 18.61 0.68 3.65
C PRO A 5 18.45 1.34 2.26
N ASN A 6 18.06 0.53 1.28
CA ASN A 6 17.57 1.05 0.00
C ASN A 6 16.14 1.59 0.18
N LEU A 7 15.79 2.66 -0.54
CA LEU A 7 14.45 3.26 -0.54
C LEU A 7 13.83 3.12 -1.94
N LEU A 8 12.61 2.60 -2.00
CA LEU A 8 11.80 2.53 -3.22
C LEU A 8 10.48 3.26 -2.95
N LEU A 9 10.19 4.31 -3.71
CA LEU A 9 8.92 5.03 -3.68
C LEU A 9 8.13 4.69 -4.94
N ILE A 10 6.93 4.13 -4.77
CA ILE A 10 5.99 3.84 -5.85
C ILE A 10 4.81 4.79 -5.68
N PHE A 11 4.50 5.57 -6.71
CA PHE A 11 3.38 6.50 -6.72
C PHE A 11 2.45 6.15 -7.87
N THR A 12 1.16 6.06 -7.58
CA THR A 12 0.10 5.74 -8.54
C THR A 12 -0.65 7.00 -8.94
N GLU A 13 -1.13 7.05 -10.17
CA GLU A 13 -2.01 8.13 -10.64
C GLU A 13 -3.47 7.74 -10.38
N GLN A 14 -4.28 8.68 -9.86
CA GLN A 14 -5.72 8.52 -9.60
C GLN A 14 -6.17 7.29 -8.77
N HIS A 15 -5.28 6.65 -7.99
CA HIS A 15 -5.65 5.48 -7.20
C HIS A 15 -6.49 5.87 -5.98
N SER A 16 -7.79 5.55 -6.03
CA SER A 16 -8.68 5.74 -4.89
C SER A 16 -8.29 4.83 -3.72
N PRO A 17 -8.27 5.34 -2.47
CA PRO A 17 -7.92 4.55 -1.28
C PRO A 17 -8.93 3.42 -0.97
N ARG A 18 -10.08 3.39 -1.65
CA ARG A 18 -11.12 2.34 -1.51
C ARG A 18 -10.99 1.21 -2.54
N ILE A 19 -10.03 1.30 -3.47
CA ILE A 19 -9.85 0.36 -4.58
C ILE A 19 -8.65 -0.54 -4.29
N ALA A 20 -8.74 -1.35 -3.25
CA ALA A 20 -7.77 -2.40 -2.90
C ALA A 20 -8.43 -3.47 -2.03
N GLY A 21 -7.92 -4.70 -2.09
CA GLY A 21 -8.35 -5.83 -1.26
C GLY A 21 -8.14 -5.55 0.23
N PHE A 22 -6.95 -5.10 0.63
CA PHE A 22 -6.66 -4.71 2.03
C PHE A 22 -7.52 -3.53 2.53
N ALA A 23 -8.09 -2.74 1.61
CA ALA A 23 -9.02 -1.66 1.94
C ALA A 23 -10.47 -2.14 2.10
N GLY A 24 -10.73 -3.46 1.98
CA GLY A 24 -12.04 -4.08 2.15
C GLY A 24 -12.92 -4.08 0.90
N ASN A 25 -12.36 -3.83 -0.30
CA ASN A 25 -13.13 -3.90 -1.54
C ASN A 25 -13.41 -5.36 -1.94
N PRO A 26 -14.68 -5.79 -2.05
CA PRO A 26 -15.01 -7.20 -2.32
C PRO A 26 -14.78 -7.60 -3.80
N SER A 27 -14.64 -6.64 -4.71
CA SER A 27 -14.57 -6.89 -6.16
C SER A 27 -13.17 -6.76 -6.73
N VAL A 28 -12.24 -6.13 -6.00
CA VAL A 28 -10.89 -5.83 -6.48
C VAL A 28 -9.91 -6.89 -6.01
N TYR A 29 -9.16 -7.48 -6.94
CA TYR A 29 -8.13 -8.47 -6.66
C TYR A 29 -6.73 -7.83 -6.72
N THR A 30 -6.11 -7.58 -5.56
CA THR A 30 -4.79 -6.92 -5.45
C THR A 30 -3.81 -7.70 -4.56
N PRO A 31 -3.56 -9.00 -4.84
CA PRO A 31 -2.87 -9.90 -3.90
C PRO A 31 -1.45 -9.43 -3.50
N TYR A 32 -0.76 -8.70 -4.37
CA TYR A 32 0.58 -8.18 -4.08
C TYR A 32 0.56 -6.93 -3.19
N LEU A 33 -0.44 -6.05 -3.37
CA LEU A 33 -0.62 -4.90 -2.49
C LEU A 33 -1.15 -5.35 -1.12
N ASP A 34 -2.04 -6.35 -1.11
CA ASP A 34 -2.58 -6.93 0.11
C ASP A 34 -1.46 -7.55 0.96
N ARG A 35 -0.60 -8.37 0.33
CA ARG A 35 0.61 -8.91 0.97
C ARG A 35 1.58 -7.83 1.46
N LEU A 36 1.70 -6.71 0.74
CA LEU A 36 2.55 -5.59 1.16
C LEU A 36 1.97 -4.90 2.40
N ALA A 37 0.65 -4.69 2.44
CA ALA A 37 -0.05 -4.12 3.57
C ALA A 37 0.04 -5.02 4.82
N GLU A 38 -0.14 -6.34 4.67
CA GLU A 38 -0.02 -7.33 5.75
C GLU A 38 1.39 -7.37 6.37
N ARG A 39 2.43 -7.16 5.56
CA ARG A 39 3.84 -7.22 6.00
C ARG A 39 4.39 -5.88 6.47
N GLY A 40 3.59 -4.83 6.42
CA GLY A 40 4.02 -3.46 6.64
C GLY A 40 3.06 -2.67 7.52
N VAL A 41 3.04 -1.35 7.31
CA VAL A 41 2.13 -0.44 7.98
C VAL A 41 1.21 0.18 6.94
N TRP A 42 -0.09 -0.05 7.09
CA TRP A 42 -1.11 0.63 6.30
C TRP A 42 -1.63 1.86 7.04
N PHE A 43 -1.40 3.03 6.46
CA PHE A 43 -1.94 4.29 6.94
C PHE A 43 -3.40 4.45 6.47
N ARG A 44 -4.35 4.31 7.40
CA ARG A 44 -5.80 4.39 7.10
C ARG A 44 -6.30 5.83 6.88
N ALA A 45 -5.50 6.82 7.25
CA ALA A 45 -5.81 8.26 7.14
C ALA A 45 -4.59 9.01 6.57
N ALA A 46 -4.22 8.70 5.33
CA ALA A 46 -3.23 9.43 4.55
C ALA A 46 -3.92 10.39 3.58
N TYR A 47 -3.46 11.64 3.52
CA TYR A 47 -4.08 12.72 2.75
C TYR A 47 -3.07 13.31 1.75
N CYS A 48 -3.56 13.77 0.60
CA CYS A 48 -2.80 14.41 -0.47
C CYS A 48 -3.25 15.85 -0.66
#